data_AF-A0A845X066-F1
#
_entry.id   AF-A0A845X066-F1
#
_cell.length_a   1.000
_cell.length_b   1.000
_cell.length_c   1.000
_cell.angle_alpha   90.00
_cell.angle_beta   90.00
_cell.angle_gamma   90.00
#
_symmetry.space_group_name_H-M   'P 1'
#
loop_
_entity.id
_entity.type
_entity.pdbx_description
1 polymer ?
#
loop_
_entity_poly.entity_id
_entity_poly.type
_entity_poly.pdbx_seq_one_letter_code
_entity_poly.pdbx_strand_id
1 'polypeptide(L)'
;MLKTALLVTLPLHFCLAPSLYAQSITTAPDGTGTIIQHQDNTYHIQGGTQAGANLFHSFQEFGLSSGEIANFLSNPSITNIFGRVTGGNASMIDGLIQANPNLYLMNPAGIVFGANASLNVGGDFFATTADRIGFEGGWFNATGINDYATLVGAPNQFAFLSEQPGAILNFGDLSNSGDLSLVGGTVLSQGSVVSTGNVTIAAVPGERLVNLAQDGMLLSLDLPQNSVAAGITPIDLPTLLTGTSALTQPSPSGRGLG
;
A
#
# COMPACT_ATOMS: atom_id res chain seq x y z
N MET A 1 -32.45 53.72 37.42
CA MET A 1 -31.96 52.40 37.88
C MET A 1 -31.43 51.65 36.67
N LEU A 2 -30.17 51.23 36.75
CA LEU A 2 -29.26 50.91 35.63
C LEU A 2 -29.52 49.47 35.10
N LYS A 3 -29.62 49.30 33.78
CA LYS A 3 -29.77 47.98 33.12
C LYS A 3 -28.39 47.32 32.98
N THR A 4 -28.18 46.21 33.67
CA THR A 4 -26.94 45.42 33.62
C THR A 4 -27.01 44.44 32.45
N ALA A 5 -26.15 44.63 31.44
CA ALA A 5 -25.99 43.70 30.32
C ALA A 5 -25.01 42.58 30.71
N LEU A 6 -25.48 41.33 30.63
CA LEU A 6 -24.69 40.13 30.91
C LEU A 6 -23.94 39.75 29.62
N LEU A 7 -22.62 39.93 29.62
CA LEU A 7 -21.74 39.55 28.52
C LEU A 7 -21.40 38.06 28.65
N VAL A 8 -21.93 37.23 27.76
CA VAL A 8 -21.61 35.79 27.69
C VAL A 8 -20.40 35.61 26.78
N THR A 9 -19.23 35.32 27.37
CA THR A 9 -18.01 35.00 26.63
C THR A 9 -17.98 33.52 26.30
N LEU A 10 -18.12 33.19 25.01
CA LEU A 10 -18.03 31.82 24.48
C LEU A 10 -16.55 31.39 24.46
N PRO A 11 -16.17 30.24 25.06
CA PRO A 11 -14.78 29.77 25.00
C PRO A 11 -14.48 29.26 23.58
N LEU A 12 -13.63 30.00 22.87
CA LEU A 12 -13.04 29.60 21.60
C LEU A 12 -12.18 28.35 21.86
N HIS A 13 -12.71 27.17 21.59
CA HIS A 13 -11.96 25.92 21.68
C HIS A 13 -10.98 25.88 20.51
N PHE A 14 -9.74 26.25 20.79
CA PHE A 14 -8.62 26.05 19.88
C PHE A 14 -8.42 24.55 19.74
N CYS A 15 -8.94 23.99 18.64
CA CYS A 15 -8.70 22.59 18.29
C CYS A 15 -7.21 22.48 17.94
N LEU A 16 -6.40 22.03 18.91
CA LEU A 16 -5.02 21.62 18.68
C LEU A 16 -5.08 20.41 17.76
N ALA A 17 -4.88 20.63 16.46
CA ALA A 17 -4.62 19.53 15.55
C ALA A 17 -3.43 18.73 16.10
N PRO A 18 -3.51 17.40 16.22
CA PRO A 18 -2.36 16.62 16.63
C PRO A 18 -1.25 16.90 15.63
N SER A 19 -0.10 17.37 16.13
CA SER A 19 1.11 17.48 15.34
C SER A 19 1.40 16.08 14.79
N LEU A 20 1.33 15.90 13.47
CA LEU A 20 1.79 14.68 12.83
C LEU A 20 3.27 14.57 13.20
N TYR A 21 3.62 13.61 14.06
CA TYR A 21 5.01 13.42 14.46
C TYR A 21 5.80 13.08 13.20
N ALA A 22 6.75 13.94 12.84
CA ALA A 22 7.76 13.61 11.85
C ALA A 22 8.48 12.35 12.33
N GLN A 23 8.32 11.27 11.59
CA GLN A 23 9.04 10.01 11.82
C GLN A 23 10.21 9.98 10.84
N SER A 24 11.41 9.70 11.34
CA SER A 24 12.61 9.60 10.52
C SER A 24 12.86 8.15 10.06
N ILE A 25 13.86 7.96 9.22
CA ILE A 25 14.33 6.62 8.86
C ILE A 25 15.56 6.27 9.69
N THR A 26 15.49 5.16 10.43
CA THR A 26 16.58 4.66 11.28
C THR A 26 16.86 3.19 11.01
N THR A 27 18.14 2.79 11.11
CA THR A 27 18.56 1.41 10.84
C THR A 27 18.21 0.47 11.99
N ALA A 28 17.87 -0.78 11.67
CA ALA A 28 17.72 -1.82 12.68
C ALA A 28 19.09 -2.38 13.09
N PRO A 29 19.38 -2.59 14.39
CA PRO A 29 20.64 -3.17 14.87
C PRO A 29 20.62 -4.71 14.81
N ASP A 30 20.27 -5.28 13.65
CA ASP A 30 19.99 -6.72 13.48
C ASP A 30 20.98 -7.46 12.56
N GLY A 31 22.04 -6.78 12.13
CA GLY A 31 23.07 -7.35 11.25
C GLY A 31 22.73 -7.35 9.77
N THR A 32 21.59 -6.80 9.34
CA THR A 32 21.24 -6.66 7.90
C THR A 32 22.24 -5.76 7.16
N GLY A 33 22.99 -4.91 7.87
CA GLY A 33 24.00 -4.04 7.28
C GLY A 33 23.42 -2.84 6.51
N THR A 34 22.17 -2.45 6.79
CA THR A 34 21.57 -1.25 6.22
C THR A 34 22.31 -0.01 6.70
N ILE A 35 22.64 0.88 5.77
CA ILE A 35 23.32 2.14 6.03
C ILE A 35 22.43 3.26 5.53
N ILE A 36 22.20 4.27 6.38
CA ILE A 36 21.42 5.46 6.02
C ILE A 36 22.35 6.66 6.12
N GLN A 37 22.49 7.39 5.01
CA GLN A 37 23.16 8.67 4.97
C GLN A 37 22.12 9.75 4.71
N HIS A 38 21.86 10.59 5.70
CA HIS A 38 20.95 11.70 5.55
C HIS A 38 21.72 12.93 5.06
N GLN A 39 21.37 13.40 3.86
CA GLN A 39 21.93 14.61 3.26
C GLN A 39 20.78 15.53 2.85
N ASP A 40 20.80 16.76 3.38
CA ASP A 40 19.72 17.74 3.22
C ASP A 40 18.36 17.16 3.65
N ASN A 41 17.49 16.84 2.69
CA ASN A 41 16.17 16.25 2.91
C ASN A 41 16.05 14.83 2.35
N THR A 42 17.18 14.21 2.02
CA THR A 42 17.24 12.89 1.38
C THR A 42 17.94 11.88 2.29
N TYR A 43 17.24 10.78 2.58
CA TYR A 43 17.79 9.58 3.17
C TYR A 43 18.31 8.67 2.05
N HIS A 44 19.63 8.66 1.85
CA HIS A 44 20.28 7.70 0.97
C HIS A 44 20.44 6.36 1.70
N ILE A 45 19.67 5.37 1.26
CA ILE A 45 19.63 4.02 1.81
C ILE A 45 20.55 3.14 0.97
N GLN A 46 21.58 2.59 1.61
CA GLN A 46 22.65 1.82 0.98
C GLN A 46 23.06 0.62 1.86
N GLY A 47 24.08 -0.12 1.42
CA GLY A 47 24.52 -1.34 2.10
C GLY A 47 23.45 -2.41 1.97
N GLY A 48 23.05 -3.00 3.09
CA GLY A 48 22.09 -4.10 3.13
C GLY A 48 22.75 -5.45 2.92
N THR A 49 21.93 -6.50 2.93
CA THR A 49 22.38 -7.88 2.69
C THR A 49 21.85 -8.33 1.34
N GLN A 50 22.73 -8.80 0.46
CA GLN A 50 22.34 -9.28 -0.87
C GLN A 50 22.28 -10.81 -0.91
N ALA A 51 21.23 -11.35 -1.53
CA ALA A 51 21.13 -12.76 -1.90
C ALA A 51 20.63 -12.89 -3.34
N GLY A 52 21.52 -13.30 -4.25
CA GLY A 52 21.23 -13.30 -5.69
C GLY A 52 20.89 -11.90 -6.20
N ALA A 53 19.72 -11.74 -6.82
CA ALA A 53 19.20 -10.47 -7.33
C ALA A 53 18.33 -9.69 -6.30
N ASN A 54 18.28 -10.14 -5.05
CA ASN A 54 17.52 -9.54 -3.98
C ASN A 54 18.44 -8.77 -3.02
N LEU A 55 18.05 -7.54 -2.67
CA LEU A 55 18.75 -6.71 -1.69
C LEU A 55 17.83 -6.42 -0.50
N PHE A 56 18.27 -6.77 0.69
CA PHE A 56 17.47 -6.65 1.92
C PHE A 56 17.98 -5.51 2.79
N HIS A 57 17.04 -4.68 3.25
CA HIS A 57 17.23 -3.62 4.22
C HIS A 57 16.31 -3.83 5.42
N SER A 58 16.76 -3.35 6.57
CA SER A 58 16.04 -3.44 7.83
C SER A 58 16.10 -2.12 8.59
N PHE A 59 14.92 -1.64 8.94
CA PHE A 59 14.70 -0.36 9.57
C PHE A 59 14.12 -0.57 10.98
N GLN A 60 14.58 0.24 11.92
CA GLN A 60 13.92 0.36 13.21
C GLN A 60 12.66 1.22 13.02
N GLU A 61 12.79 2.37 12.36
CA GLU A 61 11.69 3.22 11.95
C GLU A 61 11.85 3.59 10.47
N PHE A 62 10.72 3.71 9.77
CA PHE A 62 10.69 4.16 8.38
C PHE A 62 9.52 5.13 8.23
N GLY A 63 9.82 6.42 8.30
CA GLY A 63 8.89 7.49 8.02
C GLY A 63 9.53 8.59 7.18
N LEU A 64 8.68 9.41 6.56
CA LEU A 64 9.04 10.59 5.79
C LEU A 64 8.06 11.71 6.10
N SER A 65 8.57 12.91 6.26
CA SER A 65 7.82 14.16 6.32
C SER A 65 7.69 14.77 4.92
N SER A 66 6.80 15.75 4.77
CA SER A 66 6.64 16.52 3.53
C SER A 66 7.98 17.02 2.98
N GLY A 67 8.25 16.63 1.73
CA GLY A 67 9.46 16.97 0.98
C GLY A 67 10.65 16.06 1.24
N GLU A 68 10.63 15.20 2.28
CA GLU A 68 11.71 14.24 2.53
C GLU A 68 11.69 13.13 1.47
N ILE A 69 12.87 12.59 1.17
CA ILE A 69 13.06 11.58 0.13
C ILE A 69 13.72 10.34 0.73
N ALA A 70 13.10 9.17 0.60
CA ALA A 70 13.76 7.88 0.79
C ALA A 70 14.33 7.43 -0.55
N ASN A 71 15.66 7.49 -0.72
CA ASN A 71 16.33 7.12 -1.95
C ASN A 71 17.10 5.80 -1.77
N PHE A 72 16.54 4.71 -2.30
CA PHE A 72 17.16 3.39 -2.28
C PHE A 72 18.20 3.26 -3.39
N LEU A 73 19.46 3.12 -3.01
CA LEU A 73 20.55 2.89 -3.95
C LEU A 73 20.85 1.40 -4.08
N SER A 74 20.93 0.93 -5.32
CA SER A 74 21.28 -0.45 -5.64
C SER A 74 22.15 -0.51 -6.88
N ASN A 75 22.86 -1.63 -7.03
CA ASN A 75 23.57 -1.94 -8.26
C ASN A 75 22.58 -2.41 -9.35
N PRO A 76 22.92 -2.26 -10.65
CA PRO A 76 22.05 -2.69 -11.75
C PRO A 76 21.72 -4.18 -11.79
N SER A 77 22.47 -5.02 -11.07
CA SER A 77 22.21 -6.46 -10.94
C SER A 77 21.10 -6.81 -9.94
N ILE A 78 20.61 -5.84 -9.17
CA ILE A 78 19.51 -6.02 -8.22
C ILE A 78 18.18 -5.85 -8.95
N THR A 79 17.30 -6.84 -8.79
CA THR A 79 15.94 -6.83 -9.36
C THR A 79 14.90 -6.46 -8.31
N ASN A 80 15.12 -6.84 -7.05
CA ASN A 80 14.18 -6.54 -5.96
C ASN A 80 14.93 -5.97 -4.74
N ILE A 81 14.38 -4.90 -4.19
CA ILE A 81 14.75 -4.36 -2.89
C ILE A 81 13.64 -4.69 -1.90
N PHE A 82 14.00 -5.21 -0.73
CA PHE A 82 13.09 -5.51 0.36
C PHE A 82 13.44 -4.64 1.56
N GLY A 83 12.55 -3.76 1.99
CA GLY A 83 12.65 -3.00 3.22
C GLY A 83 11.69 -3.55 4.27
N ARG A 84 12.21 -4.00 5.42
CA ARG A 84 11.36 -4.34 6.59
C ARG A 84 11.47 -3.30 7.68
N VAL A 85 10.36 -3.04 8.38
CA VAL A 85 10.35 -2.23 9.61
C VAL A 85 10.15 -3.17 10.80
N THR A 86 11.07 -3.08 11.76
CA THR A 86 11.17 -4.00 12.91
C THR A 86 10.78 -3.35 14.23
N GLY A 87 10.65 -2.02 14.28
CA GLY A 87 10.49 -1.29 15.54
C GLY A 87 9.10 -1.26 16.16
N GLY A 88 8.11 -1.88 15.51
CA GLY A 88 6.74 -1.99 16.03
C GLY A 88 5.88 -0.74 15.88
N ASN A 89 6.45 0.36 15.36
CA ASN A 89 5.71 1.57 15.00
C ASN A 89 5.24 1.49 13.55
N ALA A 90 4.03 1.99 13.28
CA ALA A 90 3.55 2.18 11.92
C ALA A 90 4.45 3.18 11.16
N SER A 91 4.51 3.03 9.85
CA SER A 91 5.25 3.92 8.96
C SER A 91 4.39 5.11 8.56
N MET A 92 4.82 6.33 8.87
CA MET A 92 4.20 7.59 8.46
C MET A 92 4.99 8.16 7.28
N ILE A 93 4.44 8.06 6.07
CA ILE A 93 5.14 8.38 4.81
C ILE A 93 4.41 9.53 4.14
N ASP A 94 4.87 10.76 4.34
CA ASP A 94 4.35 11.98 3.72
C ASP A 94 5.39 12.59 2.77
N GLY A 95 6.19 11.77 2.09
CA GLY A 95 7.27 12.22 1.21
C GLY A 95 7.46 11.34 -0.02
N LEU A 96 8.60 11.47 -0.69
CA LEU A 96 8.91 10.71 -1.91
C LEU A 96 9.68 9.44 -1.57
N ILE A 97 9.20 8.30 -2.08
CA ILE A 97 9.98 7.05 -2.12
C ILE A 97 10.54 6.88 -3.53
N GLN A 98 11.86 6.69 -3.62
CA GLN A 98 12.56 6.49 -4.87
C GLN A 98 13.40 5.21 -4.86
N ALA A 99 13.26 4.40 -5.90
CA ALA A 99 14.07 3.20 -6.14
C ALA A 99 14.13 2.91 -7.64
N ASN A 100 15.25 2.37 -8.15
CA ASN A 100 15.32 1.95 -9.55
C ASN A 100 14.71 0.56 -9.82
N PRO A 101 14.96 -0.48 -8.99
CA PRO A 101 14.35 -1.80 -9.18
C PRO A 101 12.98 -1.91 -8.51
N ASN A 102 12.41 -3.11 -8.45
CA ASN A 102 11.20 -3.38 -7.67
C ASN A 102 11.45 -3.09 -6.18
N LEU A 103 10.45 -2.55 -5.48
CA LEU A 103 10.52 -2.25 -4.05
C LEU A 103 9.37 -2.91 -3.29
N TYR A 104 9.73 -3.73 -2.31
CA TYR A 104 8.83 -4.36 -1.35
C TYR A 104 9.05 -3.72 0.03
N LEU A 105 8.07 -2.96 0.50
CA LEU A 105 8.07 -2.36 1.83
C LEU A 105 7.12 -3.12 2.76
N MET A 106 7.66 -3.69 3.84
CA MET A 106 6.93 -4.50 4.81
C MET A 106 6.96 -3.86 6.19
N ASN A 107 5.79 -3.54 6.73
CA ASN A 107 5.63 -3.12 8.12
C ASN A 107 4.36 -3.70 8.74
N PRO A 108 4.45 -4.75 9.58
CA PRO A 108 3.28 -5.37 10.22
C PRO A 108 2.46 -4.42 11.09
N ALA A 109 3.07 -3.36 11.63
CA ALA A 109 2.39 -2.37 12.46
C ALA A 109 1.47 -1.44 11.66
N GLY A 110 1.64 -1.39 10.33
CA GLY A 110 0.84 -0.56 9.43
C GLY A 110 1.66 0.48 8.67
N ILE A 111 1.05 1.03 7.62
CA ILE A 111 1.64 2.03 6.73
C ILE A 111 0.60 3.11 6.45
N VAL A 112 0.99 4.37 6.62
CA VAL A 112 0.16 5.53 6.29
C VAL A 112 0.89 6.36 5.25
N PHE A 113 0.35 6.41 4.04
CA PHE A 113 0.76 7.35 3.00
C PHE A 113 -0.01 8.66 3.20
N GLY A 114 0.71 9.73 3.56
CA GLY A 114 0.17 11.07 3.73
C GLY A 114 -0.18 11.74 2.40
N ALA A 115 -0.73 12.95 2.46
CA ALA A 115 -1.21 13.68 1.28
C ALA A 115 -0.08 14.06 0.31
N ASN A 116 1.17 14.18 0.79
CA ASN A 116 2.34 14.49 -0.02
C ASN A 116 3.13 13.23 -0.43
N ALA A 117 2.63 12.04 -0.10
CA ALA A 117 3.26 10.78 -0.47
C ALA A 117 3.30 10.63 -1.99
N SER A 118 4.48 10.29 -2.52
CA SER A 118 4.66 10.03 -3.94
C SER A 118 5.69 8.92 -4.15
N LEU A 119 5.62 8.29 -5.32
CA LEU A 119 6.49 7.19 -5.71
C LEU A 119 7.25 7.56 -6.99
N ASN A 120 8.53 7.21 -7.02
CA ASN A 120 9.37 7.20 -8.21
C ASN A 120 10.14 5.87 -8.23
N VAL A 121 9.42 4.80 -8.58
CA VAL A 121 9.95 3.44 -8.58
C VAL A 121 10.10 2.97 -10.04
N GLY A 122 11.30 2.55 -10.42
CA GLY A 122 11.57 2.13 -11.80
C GLY A 122 10.98 0.76 -12.16
N GLY A 123 10.60 -0.04 -11.17
CA GLY A 123 9.88 -1.30 -11.31
C GLY A 123 8.56 -1.32 -10.54
N ASP A 124 8.21 -2.46 -9.98
CA ASP A 124 6.99 -2.66 -9.21
C ASP A 124 7.12 -2.16 -7.77
N PHE A 125 6.03 -1.66 -7.20
CA PHE A 125 5.95 -1.24 -5.81
C PHE A 125 4.94 -2.08 -5.04
N PHE A 126 5.39 -2.70 -3.96
CA PHE A 126 4.58 -3.49 -3.04
C PHE A 126 4.70 -2.91 -1.63
N ALA A 127 3.58 -2.47 -1.06
CA ALA A 127 3.48 -2.14 0.36
C ALA A 127 2.61 -3.18 1.06
N THR A 128 3.14 -3.78 2.13
CA THR A 128 2.45 -4.84 2.85
C THR A 128 2.57 -4.72 4.37
N THR A 129 1.51 -5.16 5.06
CA THR A 129 1.53 -5.35 6.54
C THR A 129 1.60 -6.82 6.92
N ALA A 130 2.00 -7.68 6.00
CA ALA A 130 2.29 -9.07 6.29
C ALA A 130 3.46 -9.19 7.28
N ASP A 131 3.47 -10.27 8.05
CA ASP A 131 4.56 -10.58 8.98
C ASP A 131 5.76 -11.20 8.26
N ARG A 132 5.56 -11.79 7.07
CA ARG A 132 6.61 -12.42 6.27
C ARG A 132 6.35 -12.34 4.77
N ILE A 133 7.45 -12.31 4.01
CA ILE A 133 7.46 -12.51 2.56
C ILE A 133 8.13 -13.86 2.25
N GLY A 134 7.44 -14.73 1.53
CA GLY A 134 7.89 -16.07 1.19
C GLY A 134 8.67 -16.12 -0.11
N PHE A 135 9.66 -17.00 -0.14
CA PHE A 135 10.47 -17.39 -1.29
C PHE A 135 10.46 -18.92 -1.39
N GLU A 136 10.99 -19.48 -2.48
CA GLU A 136 11.12 -20.94 -2.60
C GLU A 136 11.96 -21.55 -1.47
N GLY A 137 13.06 -20.87 -1.10
CA GLY A 137 14.02 -21.38 -0.10
C GLY A 137 13.71 -21.02 1.35
N GLY A 138 12.81 -20.07 1.62
CA GLY A 138 12.60 -19.58 2.99
C GLY A 138 11.68 -18.38 3.13
N TRP A 139 11.73 -17.75 4.30
CA TRP A 139 10.88 -16.60 4.65
C TRP A 139 11.73 -15.40 5.05
N PHE A 140 11.44 -14.25 4.43
CA PHE A 140 11.87 -12.95 4.92
C PHE A 140 10.88 -12.48 6.00
N ASN A 141 11.29 -12.59 7.26
CA ASN A 141 10.47 -12.25 8.42
C ASN A 141 10.59 -10.76 8.75
N ALA A 142 9.48 -10.13 9.13
CA ALA A 142 9.47 -8.77 9.66
C ALA A 142 10.13 -8.68 11.04
N THR A 143 10.01 -9.72 11.86
CA THR A 143 10.62 -9.79 13.19
C THR A 143 11.57 -10.98 13.31
N GLY A 144 12.64 -10.82 14.10
CA GLY A 144 13.62 -11.88 14.33
C GLY A 144 14.70 -11.98 13.24
N ILE A 145 15.44 -13.09 13.26
CA ILE A 145 16.61 -13.33 12.41
C ILE A 145 16.15 -13.93 11.08
N ASN A 146 16.79 -13.49 9.98
CA ASN A 146 16.58 -14.06 8.65
C ASN A 146 17.81 -14.83 8.19
N ASP A 147 17.58 -15.95 7.52
CA ASP A 147 18.61 -16.66 6.76
C ASP A 147 18.60 -16.17 5.31
N TYR A 148 19.29 -15.05 5.06
CA TYR A 148 19.31 -14.40 3.74
C TYR A 148 19.81 -15.29 2.61
N ALA A 149 20.67 -16.28 2.89
CA ALA A 149 21.20 -17.18 1.86
C ALA A 149 20.09 -18.02 1.18
N THR A 150 18.96 -18.21 1.85
CA THR A 150 17.79 -18.94 1.34
C THR A 150 16.80 -18.06 0.56
N LEU A 151 16.94 -16.73 0.63
CA LEU A 151 15.99 -15.76 0.10
C LEU A 151 16.36 -15.31 -1.32
N VAL A 152 16.67 -16.29 -2.18
CA VAL A 152 16.97 -16.10 -3.60
C VAL A 152 15.73 -16.30 -4.47
N GLY A 153 15.73 -15.73 -5.67
CA GLY A 153 14.62 -15.84 -6.62
C GLY A 153 13.48 -14.86 -6.33
N ALA A 154 12.31 -15.11 -6.94
CA ALA A 154 11.16 -14.23 -6.82
C ALA A 154 10.37 -14.51 -5.53
N PRO A 155 9.84 -13.46 -4.86
CA PRO A 155 8.88 -13.67 -3.78
C PRO A 155 7.60 -14.32 -4.34
N ASN A 156 6.97 -15.17 -3.54
CA ASN A 156 5.81 -15.95 -3.98
C ASN A 156 4.63 -15.88 -3.01
N GLN A 157 4.82 -15.41 -1.77
CA GLN A 157 3.80 -15.43 -0.74
C GLN A 157 3.93 -14.26 0.25
N PHE A 158 2.81 -13.87 0.83
CA PHE A 158 2.73 -13.07 2.05
C PHE A 158 2.07 -13.88 3.16
N ALA A 159 2.64 -13.83 4.36
CA ALA A 159 2.06 -14.48 5.53
C ALA A 159 1.61 -13.44 6.57
N PHE A 160 0.32 -13.45 6.87
CA PHE A 160 -0.30 -12.67 7.94
C PHE A 160 -0.50 -13.61 9.13
N LEU A 161 0.37 -13.50 10.12
CA LEU A 161 0.41 -14.34 11.32
C LEU A 161 -0.30 -13.67 12.50
N SER A 162 -0.32 -12.34 12.54
CA SER A 162 -1.06 -11.58 13.54
C SER A 162 -2.57 -11.77 13.38
N GLU A 163 -3.30 -11.93 14.48
CA GLU A 163 -4.78 -12.03 14.48
C GLU A 163 -5.42 -10.78 13.88
N GLN A 164 -4.83 -9.62 14.15
CA GLN A 164 -5.22 -8.32 13.61
C GLN A 164 -4.00 -7.68 12.94
N PRO A 165 -3.78 -7.93 11.63
CA PRO A 165 -2.68 -7.30 10.92
C PRO A 165 -2.87 -5.79 10.79
N GLY A 166 -1.76 -5.05 10.66
CA GLY A 166 -1.78 -3.61 10.50
C GLY A 166 -2.60 -3.11 9.31
N ALA A 167 -2.95 -1.83 9.33
CA ALA A 167 -3.68 -1.19 8.23
C ALA A 167 -2.73 -0.49 7.27
N ILE A 168 -3.15 -0.39 6.01
CA ILE A 168 -2.59 0.54 5.03
C ILE A 168 -3.61 1.65 4.78
N LEU A 169 -3.23 2.89 5.08
CA LEU A 169 -4.04 4.07 4.82
C LEU A 169 -3.36 4.91 3.75
N ASN A 170 -4.05 5.22 2.65
CA ASN A 170 -3.53 6.11 1.61
C ASN A 170 -4.36 7.39 1.52
N PHE A 171 -3.72 8.53 1.79
CA PHE A 171 -4.29 9.87 1.64
C PHE A 171 -3.67 10.65 0.48
N GLY A 172 -2.64 10.10 -0.18
CA GLY A 172 -1.91 10.74 -1.28
C GLY A 172 -2.22 10.14 -2.65
N ASP A 173 -1.60 10.72 -3.67
CA ASP A 173 -1.73 10.28 -5.06
C ASP A 173 -0.55 9.38 -5.43
N LEU A 174 -0.71 8.08 -5.15
CA LEU A 174 0.31 7.09 -5.44
C LEU A 174 0.23 6.69 -6.91
N SER A 175 1.29 6.97 -7.66
CA SER A 175 1.39 6.57 -9.07
C SER A 175 2.69 5.82 -9.33
N ASN A 176 2.63 4.76 -10.13
CA ASN A 176 3.81 3.98 -10.53
C ASN A 176 3.72 3.53 -12.00
N SER A 177 4.86 3.30 -12.65
CA SER A 177 4.86 2.73 -14.01
C SER A 177 4.80 1.20 -14.02
N GLY A 178 5.40 0.55 -13.02
CA GLY A 178 5.24 -0.89 -12.77
C GLY A 178 4.00 -1.19 -11.94
N ASP A 179 3.81 -2.44 -11.57
CA ASP A 179 2.70 -2.85 -10.71
C ASP A 179 2.71 -2.08 -9.39
N LEU A 180 1.53 -1.82 -8.84
CA LEU A 180 1.34 -1.13 -7.56
C LEU A 180 0.39 -1.94 -6.68
N SER A 181 0.93 -2.50 -5.60
CA SER A 181 0.19 -3.36 -4.69
C SER A 181 0.18 -2.81 -3.27
N LEU A 182 -1.02 -2.64 -2.71
CA LEU A 182 -1.27 -2.31 -1.31
C LEU A 182 -2.02 -3.49 -0.66
N VAL A 183 -1.32 -4.28 0.17
CA VAL A 183 -1.87 -5.51 0.76
C VAL A 183 -1.72 -5.47 2.28
N GLY A 184 -2.82 -5.35 3.02
CA GLY A 184 -2.75 -5.22 4.48
C GLY A 184 -3.94 -5.83 5.20
N GLY A 185 -3.93 -5.79 6.53
CA GLY A 185 -5.06 -6.25 7.37
C GLY A 185 -6.35 -5.50 7.03
N THR A 186 -6.22 -4.19 6.86
CA THR A 186 -7.24 -3.31 6.31
C THR A 186 -6.55 -2.38 5.32
N VAL A 187 -7.20 -2.07 4.20
CA VAL A 187 -6.70 -1.08 3.25
C VAL A 187 -7.78 -0.04 2.99
N LEU A 188 -7.45 1.22 3.24
CA LEU A 188 -8.31 2.37 2.97
C LEU A 188 -7.53 3.36 2.10
N SER A 189 -8.05 3.67 0.91
CA SER A 189 -7.51 4.72 0.06
C SER A 189 -8.52 5.84 -0.09
N GLN A 190 -8.17 7.04 0.36
CA GLN A 190 -8.89 8.29 0.11
C GLN A 190 -8.23 9.12 -1.00
N GLY A 191 -6.94 8.92 -1.25
CA GLY A 191 -6.24 9.44 -2.43
C GLY A 191 -6.28 8.48 -3.62
N SER A 192 -5.61 8.84 -4.72
CA SER A 192 -5.56 8.00 -5.92
C SER A 192 -4.47 6.92 -5.84
N VAL A 193 -4.73 5.80 -6.53
CA VAL A 193 -3.76 4.72 -6.73
C VAL A 193 -3.78 4.38 -8.22
N VAL A 194 -2.72 4.74 -8.93
CA VAL A 194 -2.65 4.68 -10.39
C VAL A 194 -1.40 3.90 -10.80
N SER A 195 -1.55 2.99 -11.75
CA SER A 195 -0.41 2.33 -12.37
C SER A 195 -0.65 2.12 -13.86
N THR A 196 0.42 2.13 -14.65
CA THR A 196 0.38 1.64 -16.04
C THR A 196 0.46 0.11 -16.12
N GLY A 197 0.91 -0.55 -15.06
CA GLY A 197 0.78 -1.99 -14.82
C GLY A 197 -0.51 -2.33 -14.05
N ASN A 198 -0.47 -3.38 -13.24
CA ASN A 198 -1.60 -3.80 -12.41
C ASN A 198 -1.66 -3.01 -11.10
N VAL A 199 -2.88 -2.65 -10.68
CA VAL A 199 -3.16 -2.14 -9.34
C VAL A 199 -3.81 -3.24 -8.52
N THR A 200 -3.20 -3.61 -7.39
CA THR A 200 -3.77 -4.54 -6.43
C THR A 200 -4.02 -3.85 -5.10
N ILE A 201 -5.27 -3.83 -4.65
CA ILE A 201 -5.66 -3.36 -3.31
C ILE A 201 -6.39 -4.51 -2.62
N ALA A 202 -5.80 -5.05 -1.56
CA ALA A 202 -6.33 -6.23 -0.89
C ALA A 202 -6.30 -6.10 0.64
N ALA A 203 -7.47 -6.27 1.26
CA ALA A 203 -7.59 -6.45 2.70
C ALA A 203 -7.56 -7.95 3.03
N VAL A 204 -6.67 -8.35 3.92
CA VAL A 204 -6.39 -9.75 4.25
C VAL A 204 -6.62 -9.96 5.75
N PRO A 205 -7.55 -10.82 6.17
CA PRO A 205 -7.72 -11.11 7.59
C PRO A 205 -6.47 -11.80 8.17
N GLY A 206 -6.29 -11.69 9.48
CA GLY A 206 -5.20 -12.35 10.19
C GLY A 206 -5.20 -13.87 10.02
N GLU A 207 -4.05 -14.47 10.32
CA GLU A 207 -3.82 -15.92 10.21
C GLU A 207 -4.09 -16.48 8.80
N ARG A 208 -3.59 -15.79 7.77
CA ARG A 208 -3.76 -16.18 6.35
C ARG A 208 -2.46 -16.13 5.57
N LEU A 209 -2.40 -16.92 4.52
CA LEU A 209 -1.37 -16.85 3.47
C LEU A 209 -2.00 -16.29 2.20
N VAL A 210 -1.27 -15.41 1.53
CA VAL A 210 -1.63 -14.86 0.22
C VAL A 210 -0.54 -15.27 -0.76
N ASN A 211 -0.92 -15.95 -1.84
CA ASN A 211 0.01 -16.26 -2.92
C ASN A 211 0.15 -15.05 -3.84
N LEU A 212 1.38 -14.66 -4.15
CA LEU A 212 1.68 -13.70 -5.19
C LEU A 212 1.57 -14.42 -6.54
N ALA A 213 0.68 -13.93 -7.40
CA ALA A 213 0.58 -14.44 -8.75
C ALA A 213 1.86 -14.08 -9.51
N GLN A 214 2.64 -15.08 -9.89
CA GLN A 214 3.70 -14.92 -10.89
C GLN A 214 3.01 -15.07 -12.25
N ASP A 215 3.07 -14.03 -13.08
CA ASP A 215 2.57 -13.94 -14.47
C ASP A 215 1.30 -14.76 -14.82
N GLY A 216 0.16 -14.07 -14.92
CA GLY A 216 -1.02 -14.59 -15.63
C GLY A 216 -2.05 -15.37 -14.80
N MET A 217 -1.94 -15.41 -13.47
CA MET A 217 -3.05 -15.84 -12.62
C MET A 217 -3.82 -14.64 -12.08
N LEU A 218 -4.99 -14.39 -12.68
CA LEU A 218 -6.03 -13.56 -12.09
C LEU A 218 -6.34 -14.08 -10.67
N LEU A 219 -6.52 -13.19 -9.69
CA LEU A 219 -7.47 -13.50 -8.61
C LEU A 219 -8.81 -13.76 -9.32
N SER A 220 -9.13 -15.03 -9.57
CA SER A 220 -10.31 -15.40 -10.35
C SER A 220 -11.55 -14.93 -9.61
N LEU A 221 -12.17 -13.86 -10.12
CA LEU A 221 -13.58 -13.60 -9.91
C LEU A 221 -14.30 -14.31 -11.06
N ASP A 222 -14.77 -15.53 -10.80
CA ASP A 222 -15.56 -16.31 -11.76
C ASP A 222 -16.89 -15.57 -12.00
N LEU A 223 -16.96 -14.79 -13.07
CA LEU A 223 -18.18 -14.18 -13.56
C LEU A 223 -18.67 -15.05 -14.72
N PRO A 224 -19.94 -15.52 -14.72
CA PRO A 224 -20.44 -16.38 -15.77
C PRO A 224 -20.34 -15.67 -17.13
N GLN A 225 -19.52 -16.20 -18.03
CA GLN A 225 -19.18 -15.66 -19.36
C GLN A 225 -20.32 -15.70 -20.41
N ASN A 226 -21.57 -15.56 -20.01
CA ASN A 226 -22.71 -15.65 -20.93
C ASN A 226 -23.38 -14.31 -21.28
N SER A 227 -22.64 -13.20 -21.27
CA SER A 227 -23.15 -11.95 -21.85
C SER A 227 -22.04 -11.00 -22.30
N VAL A 228 -21.20 -11.42 -23.25
CA VAL A 228 -20.42 -10.48 -24.07
C VAL A 228 -21.17 -10.28 -25.38
N ALA A 229 -22.20 -9.42 -25.35
CA ALA A 229 -22.79 -8.85 -26.55
C ALA A 229 -22.51 -7.34 -26.53
N ALA A 230 -21.65 -6.94 -27.47
CA ALA A 230 -21.39 -5.60 -28.00
C ALA A 230 -21.84 -4.37 -27.18
N GLY A 231 -20.86 -3.54 -26.80
CA GLY A 231 -21.06 -2.12 -26.51
C GLY A 231 -21.29 -1.80 -25.05
N ILE A 232 -20.24 -1.82 -24.24
CA ILE A 232 -20.29 -1.32 -22.87
C ILE A 232 -19.75 0.10 -22.89
N THR A 233 -20.65 1.09 -22.99
CA THR A 233 -20.37 2.41 -22.43
C THR A 233 -20.55 2.30 -20.91
N PRO A 234 -19.74 2.99 -20.08
CA PRO A 234 -19.83 2.85 -18.63
C PRO A 234 -21.23 3.22 -18.15
N ILE A 235 -22.05 2.21 -17.85
CA ILE A 235 -23.37 2.38 -17.25
C ILE A 235 -23.16 2.28 -15.74
N ASP A 236 -23.56 3.37 -15.08
CA ASP A 236 -23.52 3.66 -13.66
C ASP A 236 -23.67 2.43 -12.75
N LEU A 237 -22.60 2.14 -11.99
CA LEU A 237 -22.56 1.16 -10.90
C LEU A 237 -23.84 1.08 -10.03
N PRO A 238 -24.51 2.21 -9.69
CA PRO A 238 -25.79 2.16 -8.98
C PRO A 238 -26.84 1.22 -9.61
N THR A 239 -26.92 1.14 -10.94
CA THR A 239 -27.92 0.30 -11.64
C THR A 239 -27.61 -1.19 -11.59
N LEU A 240 -26.34 -1.56 -11.41
CA LEU A 240 -25.90 -2.94 -11.26
C LEU A 240 -26.10 -3.47 -9.82
N LEU A 241 -26.08 -2.58 -8.82
CA LEU A 241 -26.32 -2.95 -7.42
C LEU A 241 -27.79 -3.01 -7.02
N THR A 242 -28.68 -2.29 -7.69
CA THR A 242 -30.11 -2.27 -7.32
C THR A 242 -30.96 -3.34 -7.98
N GLY A 243 -30.40 -4.14 -8.91
CA GLY A 243 -31.10 -5.27 -9.53
C GLY A 243 -32.37 -4.93 -10.32
N THR A 244 -32.61 -3.64 -10.60
CA THR A 244 -33.80 -3.21 -11.35
C THR A 244 -33.55 -3.33 -12.84
N SER A 245 -33.70 -4.54 -13.38
CA SER A 245 -33.97 -4.71 -14.80
C SER A 245 -35.29 -4.00 -15.10
N ALA A 246 -35.26 -3.00 -15.98
CA ALA A 246 -36.47 -2.37 -16.48
C ALA A 246 -37.36 -3.46 -17.11
N LEU A 247 -38.46 -3.78 -16.44
CA LEU A 247 -39.49 -4.64 -16.99
C LEU A 247 -40.14 -3.88 -18.15
N THR A 248 -39.80 -4.26 -19.38
CA THR A 248 -40.47 -3.78 -20.58
C THR A 248 -41.93 -4.22 -20.52
N GLN A 249 -42.81 -3.29 -20.20
CA GLN A 249 -44.26 -3.46 -20.18
C GLN A 249 -44.77 -3.79 -21.60
N PRO A 250 -45.66 -4.78 -21.81
CA PRO A 250 -46.21 -5.04 -23.13
C PRO A 250 -47.15 -3.89 -23.54
N SER A 251 -46.92 -3.36 -24.74
CA SER A 251 -47.71 -2.28 -25.35
C SER A 251 -49.13 -2.77 -25.70
N PRO A 252 -50.21 -2.06 -25.34
CA PRO A 252 -51.56 -2.43 -25.75
C PRO A 252 -51.79 -2.00 -27.20
N SER A 253 -51.76 -2.95 -28.14
CA SER A 253 -52.16 -2.69 -29.53
C SER A 253 -53.65 -2.38 -29.61
N GLY A 254 -53.94 -1.23 -30.21
CA GLY A 254 -55.24 -0.63 -30.30
C GLY A 254 -56.28 -1.44 -31.07
N ARG A 255 -57.54 -1.13 -30.73
CA ARG A 255 -58.77 -1.51 -31.44
C ARG A 255 -58.68 -1.20 -32.93
N GLY A 256 -58.81 -2.24 -33.76
CA GLY A 256 -59.25 -2.17 -35.14
C GLY A 256 -60.77 -2.28 -35.23
N LEU A 257 -61.34 -1.60 -36.22
CA LEU A 257 -62.75 -1.33 -36.45
C LEU A 257 -63.55 -2.57 -36.90
N GLY A 258 -64.82 -2.59 -36.51
CA GLY A 258 -65.91 -3.45 -36.98
C GLY A 258 -67.22 -2.97 -36.37
#